data_AF-A0A1Y1N6Y5-F1
#
_entry.id   AF-A0A1Y1N6Y5-F1
#
_cell.length_a   1.000
_cell.length_b   1.000
_cell.length_c   1.000
_cell.angle_alpha   90.00
_cell.angle_beta   90.00
_cell.angle_gamma   90.00
#
_symmetry.space_group_name_H-M   'P 1'
#
loop_
_entity.id
_entity.type
_entity.pdbx_description
1 polymer ?
#
loop_
_entity_poly.entity_id
_entity_poly.type
_entity_poly.pdbx_seq_one_letter_code
_entity_poly.pdbx_strand_id
1 'polypeptide(L)'
;ESLESVLENVEGRISVGYPAGGEEIENLIVQSQDVVGNKLLRLKSFKKVRQLYLVSNLETLSEGLLDGLDDLQTLYISKCTALNCIERGFFKNKSNLKKLSITNSKLQLQPG
;
A
#
# COMPACT_ATOMS: atom_id res chain seq x y z
N GLU A 1 -16.95 -3.07 2.68
CA GLU A 1 -16.74 -1.66 3.07
C GLU A 1 -15.64 -1.14 2.17
N SER A 2 -15.97 -0.24 1.25
CA SER A 2 -15.03 0.24 0.24
C SER A 2 -13.77 0.85 0.87
N LEU A 3 -12.62 0.76 0.21
CA LEU A 3 -11.38 1.35 0.72
C LEU A 3 -11.49 2.88 0.92
N GLU A 4 -12.32 3.53 0.11
CA GLU A 4 -12.78 4.92 0.28
C GLU A 4 -13.41 5.15 1.66
N SER A 5 -14.26 4.24 2.15
CA SER A 5 -14.89 4.38 3.47
C SER A 5 -13.92 4.10 4.62
N VAL A 6 -12.84 3.34 4.37
CA VAL A 6 -11.75 3.15 5.33
C VAL A 6 -10.86 4.41 5.37
N LEU A 7 -10.54 5.00 4.22
CA LEU A 7 -9.79 6.26 4.14
C LEU A 7 -10.59 7.43 4.72
N GLU A 8 -11.88 7.55 4.42
CA GLU A 8 -12.78 8.54 5.04
C GLU A 8 -12.90 8.33 6.55
N ASN A 9 -12.92 7.08 7.04
CA ASN A 9 -12.89 6.82 8.48
C ASN A 9 -11.56 7.18 9.12
N VAL A 10 -10.44 6.96 8.43
CA VAL A 10 -9.12 7.37 8.92
C VAL A 10 -9.01 8.90 8.92
N GLU A 11 -9.44 9.58 7.85
CA GLU A 11 -9.51 11.04 7.75
C GLU A 11 -10.47 11.63 8.79
N GLY A 12 -11.63 11.01 9.04
CA GLY A 12 -12.60 11.43 10.04
C GLY A 12 -12.19 11.17 11.50
N ARG A 13 -11.21 10.27 11.73
CA ARG A 13 -10.63 9.99 13.07
C ARG A 13 -9.37 10.80 13.36
N ILE A 14 -8.82 11.48 12.37
CA ILE A 14 -7.80 12.52 12.56
C ILE A 14 -8.58 13.82 12.82
N SER A 15 -8.54 14.30 14.07
CA SER A 15 -9.38 15.42 14.54
C SER A 15 -9.51 16.56 13.53
N VAL A 16 -10.76 16.87 13.17
CA VAL A 16 -11.18 18.02 12.36
C VAL A 16 -10.56 19.29 12.97
N GLY A 17 -9.45 19.73 12.38
CA GLY A 17 -8.69 20.86 12.90
C GLY A 17 -7.20 20.91 12.55
N TYR A 18 -6.68 20.23 11.54
CA TYR A 18 -5.32 20.53 11.02
C TYR A 18 -5.18 20.22 9.53
N PRO A 19 -4.79 21.19 8.68
CA PRO A 19 -4.52 20.95 7.27
C PRO A 19 -3.09 20.41 7.07
N ALA A 20 -2.70 19.27 7.67
CA ALA A 20 -1.34 18.69 7.49
C ALA A 20 -1.13 17.26 8.09
N GLY A 21 -2.16 16.47 8.40
CA GLY A 21 -2.00 15.30 9.29
C GLY A 21 -1.28 14.07 8.70
N GLY A 22 -1.27 13.88 7.38
CA GLY A 22 -0.69 12.69 6.74
C GLY A 22 0.82 12.74 6.54
N GLU A 23 1.43 13.93 6.62
CA GLU A 23 2.83 14.15 6.25
C GLU A 23 3.83 13.66 7.31
N GLU A 24 3.38 13.28 8.51
CA GLU A 24 4.24 12.76 9.59
C GLU A 24 4.09 11.26 9.82
N ILE A 25 3.18 10.59 9.11
CA ILE A 25 2.92 9.18 9.32
C ILE A 25 4.11 8.37 8.79
N GLU A 26 4.89 7.78 9.70
CA GLU A 26 6.00 6.90 9.34
C GLU A 26 5.60 5.43 9.19
N ASN A 27 4.53 5.01 9.87
CA ASN A 27 4.06 3.63 9.90
C ASN A 27 2.59 3.60 9.51
N LEU A 28 2.30 3.02 8.35
CA LEU A 28 0.95 2.95 7.80
C LEU A 28 0.50 1.50 7.68
N ILE A 29 -0.68 1.21 8.23
CA ILE A 29 -1.34 -0.09 8.08
C ILE A 29 -2.62 0.15 7.29
N VAL A 30 -2.75 -0.53 6.16
CA VAL A 30 -3.93 -0.50 5.30
C VAL A 30 -4.52 -1.89 5.28
N GLN A 31 -5.75 -2.02 5.80
CA GLN A 31 -6.48 -3.28 5.81
C GLN A 31 -7.76 -3.13 5.02
N SER A 32 -8.01 -4.07 4.10
CA SER A 32 -9.27 -4.15 3.37
C SER A 32 -9.67 -5.60 3.19
N GLN A 33 -10.97 -5.84 3.32
CA GLN A 33 -11.57 -7.16 3.12
C GLN A 33 -12.00 -7.39 1.67
N ASP A 34 -12.21 -6.31 0.91
CA ASP A 34 -12.63 -6.36 -0.48
C ASP A 34 -11.43 -6.61 -1.41
N VAL A 35 -11.70 -7.20 -2.59
CA VAL A 35 -10.73 -7.29 -3.68
C VAL A 35 -10.59 -5.89 -4.28
N VAL A 36 -9.70 -5.10 -3.70
CA VAL A 36 -9.46 -3.73 -4.16
C VAL A 36 -8.50 -3.82 -5.34
N GLY A 37 -8.99 -3.51 -6.53
CA GLY A 37 -8.11 -3.20 -7.64
C GLY A 37 -7.19 -2.05 -7.23
N ASN A 38 -5.87 -2.19 -7.44
CA ASN A 38 -4.85 -1.22 -6.98
C ASN A 38 -5.11 0.23 -7.40
N LYS A 39 -5.97 0.44 -8.40
CA LYS A 39 -6.34 1.75 -8.95
C LYS A 39 -6.97 2.72 -7.92
N LEU A 40 -7.49 2.19 -6.80
CA LEU A 40 -8.13 2.98 -5.74
C LEU A 40 -7.19 3.35 -4.59
N LEU A 41 -6.02 2.72 -4.47
CA LEU A 41 -5.06 2.97 -3.39
C LEU A 41 -4.19 4.19 -3.72
N ARG A 42 -4.67 5.39 -3.37
CA ARG A 42 -3.92 6.64 -3.53
C ARG A 42 -3.07 6.94 -2.28
N LEU A 43 -1.87 6.34 -2.19
CA LEU A 43 -0.96 6.51 -1.04
C LEU A 43 -0.04 7.73 -1.13
N LYS A 44 -0.08 8.47 -2.25
CA LYS A 44 0.79 9.62 -2.54
C LYS A 44 0.77 10.77 -1.53
N SER A 45 -0.27 10.84 -0.68
CA SER A 45 -0.39 11.87 0.36
C SER A 45 0.50 11.60 1.58
N PHE A 46 1.02 10.37 1.73
CA PHE A 46 1.76 9.92 2.92
C PHE A 46 3.28 9.90 2.69
N LYS A 47 3.88 11.09 2.54
CA LYS A 47 5.28 11.25 2.09
C LYS A 47 6.35 10.69 3.03
N LYS A 48 6.09 10.64 4.35
CA LYS A 48 7.07 10.16 5.35
C LYS A 48 6.93 8.69 5.72
N VAL A 49 6.08 7.93 5.04
CA VAL A 49 5.91 6.50 5.38
C VAL A 49 7.19 5.74 5.10
N ARG A 50 7.72 5.10 6.15
CA ARG A 50 8.91 4.24 6.12
C ARG A 50 8.52 2.77 6.19
N GLN A 51 7.37 2.47 6.82
CA GLN A 51 6.86 1.11 6.96
C GLN A 51 5.41 1.05 6.51
N LEU A 52 5.14 0.22 5.52
CA LEU A 52 3.80 -0.01 4.99
C LEU A 52 3.40 -1.47 5.20
N TYR A 53 2.25 -1.67 5.84
CA TYR A 53 1.62 -2.98 5.99
C TYR A 53 0.31 -2.99 5.20
N LEU A 54 0.28 -3.76 4.11
CA LEU A 54 -0.89 -3.99 3.28
C LEU A 54 -1.51 -5.34 3.65
N VAL A 55 -2.76 -5.32 4.08
CA VAL A 55 -3.56 -6.50 4.39
C VAL A 55 -4.80 -6.48 3.51
N SER A 56 -4.69 -7.03 2.30
CA SER A 56 -5.78 -7.01 1.32
C SER A 56 -5.69 -8.18 0.34
N ASN A 57 -6.83 -8.57 -0.22
CA ASN A 57 -6.91 -9.56 -1.31
C ASN A 57 -6.56 -8.91 -2.66
N LEU A 58 -5.33 -8.42 -2.80
CA LEU A 58 -4.84 -7.84 -4.05
C LEU A 58 -4.69 -8.93 -5.12
N GLU A 59 -5.14 -8.68 -6.34
CA GLU A 59 -4.97 -9.58 -7.50
C GLU A 59 -3.68 -9.32 -8.27
N THR A 60 -3.25 -8.06 -8.30
CA THR A 60 -2.04 -7.60 -8.97
C THR A 60 -1.30 -6.68 -8.03
N LEU A 61 0.00 -6.44 -8.23
CA LEU A 61 0.75 -5.34 -7.63
C LEU A 61 1.16 -4.38 -8.75
N SER A 62 0.41 -3.28 -8.93
CA SER A 62 0.51 -2.41 -10.10
C SER A 62 1.57 -1.32 -9.99
N GLU A 63 2.20 -0.96 -11.11
CA GLU A 63 3.08 0.22 -11.17
C GLU A 63 2.29 1.45 -10.68
N GLY A 64 2.87 2.19 -9.74
CA GLY A 64 2.24 3.37 -9.16
C GLY A 64 1.53 3.18 -7.82
N LEU A 65 1.34 1.93 -7.35
CA LEU A 65 0.72 1.69 -6.02
C LEU A 65 1.51 2.36 -4.88
N LEU A 66 2.84 2.40 -5.01
CA LEU A 66 3.76 2.96 -4.03
C LEU A 66 4.19 4.41 -4.36
N ASP A 67 3.54 5.07 -5.32
CA ASP A 67 3.90 6.43 -5.71
C ASP A 67 3.78 7.40 -4.54
N GLY A 68 4.78 8.28 -4.39
CA GLY A 68 4.89 9.24 -3.29
C GLY A 68 5.44 8.67 -1.99
N LEU A 69 5.66 7.35 -1.88
CA LEU A 69 6.30 6.71 -0.72
C LEU A 69 7.82 6.57 -0.93
N ASP A 70 8.51 7.69 -1.13
CA ASP A 70 9.92 7.68 -1.55
C ASP A 70 10.89 7.30 -0.41
N ASP A 71 10.45 7.51 0.84
CA ASP A 71 11.18 7.12 2.05
C ASP A 71 10.85 5.70 2.54
N LEU A 72 10.08 4.93 1.76
CA LEU A 72 9.65 3.59 2.15
C LEU A 72 10.86 2.65 2.32
N GLN A 73 11.01 2.11 3.53
CA GLN A 73 12.10 1.20 3.90
C GLN A 73 11.62 -0.23 4.03
N THR A 74 10.36 -0.43 4.42
CA THR A 74 9.80 -1.72 4.70
C THR A 74 8.39 -1.86 4.13
N LEU A 75 8.17 -2.92 3.38
CA LEU A 75 6.87 -3.27 2.80
C LEU A 75 6.48 -4.69 3.20
N TYR A 76 5.37 -4.79 3.93
CA TYR A 76 4.74 -6.06 4.25
C TYR A 76 3.42 -6.15 3.51
N ILE A 77 3.25 -7.20 2.73
CA ILE A 77 2.01 -7.48 2.01
C ILE A 77 1.52 -8.86 2.43
N SER A 78 0.30 -8.92 2.96
CA SER A 78 -0.30 -10.14 3.47
C SER A 78 -1.74 -10.28 2.99
N LYS A 79 -2.25 -11.51 3.06
CA LYS A 79 -3.61 -11.86 2.67
C LYS A 79 -3.89 -11.69 1.16
N CYS A 80 -2.86 -11.64 0.33
CA CYS A 80 -3.02 -11.51 -1.13
C CYS A 80 -3.28 -12.85 -1.81
N THR A 81 -4.30 -13.59 -1.36
CA THR A 81 -4.60 -14.94 -1.85
C THR A 81 -4.91 -15.02 -3.35
N ALA A 82 -5.31 -13.89 -3.94
CA ALA A 82 -5.60 -13.75 -5.37
C ALA A 82 -4.43 -13.16 -6.18
N LEU A 83 -3.30 -12.82 -5.54
CA LEU A 83 -2.18 -12.16 -6.21
C LEU A 83 -1.51 -13.10 -7.18
N ASN A 84 -1.62 -12.78 -8.47
CA ASN A 84 -1.09 -13.58 -9.58
C ASN A 84 -0.03 -12.83 -10.40
N CYS A 85 0.08 -11.52 -10.24
CA CYS A 85 0.93 -10.67 -11.08
C CYS A 85 1.57 -9.54 -10.27
N ILE A 86 2.86 -9.30 -10.49
CA ILE A 86 3.55 -8.09 -10.04
C ILE A 86 3.99 -7.36 -11.30
N GLU A 87 3.45 -6.17 -11.54
CA GLU A 87 3.77 -5.40 -12.74
C GLU A 87 5.24 -4.97 -12.73
N ARG A 88 5.85 -4.97 -13.92
CA ARG A 88 7.18 -4.38 -14.12
C ARG A 88 7.11 -2.91 -13.71
N GLY A 89 7.99 -2.51 -12.80
CA GLY A 89 8.00 -1.14 -12.28
C GLY A 89 7.27 -0.96 -10.95
N PHE A 90 6.68 -2.00 -10.36
CA PHE A 90 6.08 -1.90 -9.01
C PHE A 90 7.04 -1.32 -7.96
N PHE A 91 8.32 -1.70 -8.01
CA PHE A 91 9.37 -1.21 -7.11
C PHE A 91 10.18 -0.04 -7.66
N LYS A 92 9.72 0.58 -8.74
CA LYS A 92 10.42 1.70 -9.40
C LYS A 92 10.58 2.86 -8.42
N ASN A 93 11.78 3.45 -8.42
CA ASN A 93 12.14 4.58 -7.55
C ASN A 93 11.99 4.31 -6.04
N LYS A 94 12.05 3.04 -5.59
CA LYS A 94 12.06 2.66 -4.17
C LYS A 94 13.44 2.23 -3.69
N SER A 95 14.43 3.10 -3.92
CA SER A 95 15.84 2.87 -3.56
C SER A 95 16.08 2.72 -2.05
N ASN A 96 15.19 3.25 -1.22
CA ASN A 96 15.26 3.14 0.24
C ASN A 96 14.70 1.82 0.79
N LEU A 97 14.07 0.98 -0.05
CA LEU A 97 13.42 -0.25 0.38
C LEU A 97 14.47 -1.30 0.77
N LYS A 98 14.50 -1.65 2.05
CA LYS A 98 15.46 -2.60 2.65
C LYS A 98 14.82 -3.95 2.96
N LYS A 99 13.50 -3.97 3.18
CA LYS A 99 12.76 -5.15 3.59
C LYS A 99 11.48 -5.26 2.79
N LEU A 100 11.31 -6.41 2.14
CA LEU A 100 10.10 -6.78 1.43
C LEU A 100 9.67 -8.16 1.92
N SER A 101 8.42 -8.28 2.36
CA SER A 101 7.80 -9.56 2.69
C SER A 101 6.44 -9.62 2.04
N ILE A 102 6.25 -10.60 1.16
CA ILE A 102 4.99 -10.87 0.49
C ILE A 102 4.56 -12.27 0.91
N THR A 103 3.57 -12.35 1.78
CA THR A 103 3.02 -13.63 2.23
C THR A 103 1.80 -13.96 1.38
N ASN A 104 2.00 -14.81 0.37
CA ASN A 104 0.94 -15.35 -0.47
C ASN A 104 1.16 -16.86 -0.69
N SER A 105 0.10 -17.65 -0.57
CA SER A 105 0.12 -19.09 -0.81
C SER A 105 0.11 -19.49 -2.30
N LYS A 106 -0.13 -18.53 -3.22
CA LYS A 106 -0.31 -18.82 -4.66
C LYS A 106 0.58 -17.99 -5.59
N LEU A 107 1.59 -17.30 -5.09
CA LEU A 107 2.41 -16.39 -5.91
C LEU A 107 3.15 -17.18 -7.00
N GLN A 108 2.70 -17.08 -8.25
CA GLN A 108 3.47 -17.51 -9.41
C GLN A 108 4.10 -16.28 -10.03
N LEU A 109 5.38 -16.05 -9.73
CA LEU A 109 6.17 -15.01 -10.38
C LEU A 109 6.35 -15.41 -11.84
N GLN A 110 5.56 -14.83 -12.74
CA GLN A 110 5.88 -14.92 -14.16
C GLN A 110 7.02 -13.94 -14.44
N PRO A 111 8.16 -14.41 -14.97
CA PRO A 111 9.16 -13.49 -15.49
C PRO A 111 8.51 -12.76 -16.65
N GLY A 112 8.38 -11.43 -16.50
CA GLY A 112 7.99 -10.59 -17.64
C GLY A 112 9.02 -10.72 -18.75
#